data_AF-A0A261XZ88-F1
#
_entry.id   AF-A0A261XZ88-F1
#
_cell.length_a   1.000
_cell.length_b   1.000
_cell.length_c   1.000
_cell.angle_alpha   90.00
_cell.angle_beta   90.00
_cell.angle_gamma   90.00
#
_symmetry.space_group_name_H-M   'P 1'
#
loop_
_entity.id
_entity.type
_entity.pdbx_description
1 polymer ?
#
loop_
_entity_poly.entity_id
_entity_poly.type
_entity_poly.pdbx_seq_one_letter_code
_entity_poly.pdbx_strand_id
1 'polypeptide(L)'
;MFNVFESSVDVKKAEENEGWRAFMARTYDALAENIEPVVKELEIKQLVPKEVSGFTTPAFRGFLGTLERFELSYFFNYLRNITEFSFTAYSGCPIGLQGHDHSRLALNASQMRLLKCVYLESIFVCPEMVEFLVGHVGTLERISFQDCYGGTDKSAYNQIQWSALFAAAFEKFRHF
;
A
#
# COMPACT_ATOMS: atom_id res chain seq x y z
N MET A 1 8.18 12.17 9.05
CA MET A 1 6.88 12.29 9.77
C MET A 1 5.77 11.97 8.77
N PHE A 2 5.37 10.70 8.64
CA PHE A 2 4.35 10.25 7.69
C PHE A 2 3.23 9.55 8.46
N ASN A 3 2.44 10.32 9.22
CA ASN A 3 1.17 9.84 9.75
C ASN A 3 0.30 10.99 10.25
N VAL A 4 -0.38 11.65 9.33
CA VAL A 4 -1.62 12.39 9.57
C VAL A 4 -2.46 12.13 8.32
N PHE A 5 -3.73 11.77 8.47
CA PHE A 5 -4.68 11.90 7.36
C PHE A 5 -4.68 13.38 6.97
N GLU A 6 -3.98 13.73 5.89
CA GLU A 6 -3.91 15.12 5.43
C GLU A 6 -5.28 15.48 4.87
N SER A 7 -5.87 16.58 5.33
CA SER A 7 -7.09 17.06 4.69
C SER A 7 -6.77 17.47 3.25
N SER A 8 -7.78 17.55 2.38
CA SER A 8 -7.59 18.04 1.01
C SER A 8 -6.96 19.44 0.95
N VAL A 9 -7.15 20.24 2.00
CA VAL A 9 -6.53 21.56 2.18
C VAL A 9 -5.04 21.41 2.49
N ASP A 10 -4.66 20.49 3.38
CA ASP A 10 -3.28 20.23 3.73
C ASP A 10 -2.50 19.65 2.55
N VAL A 11 -3.13 18.77 1.75
CA VAL A 11 -2.55 18.19 0.54
C VAL A 11 -2.20 19.29 -0.48
N LYS A 12 -3.12 20.21 -0.77
CA LYS A 12 -2.86 21.32 -1.71
C LYS A 12 -1.77 22.25 -1.20
N LYS A 13 -1.80 22.57 0.09
CA LYS A 13 -0.75 23.38 0.70
C LYS A 13 0.61 22.68 0.66
N ALA A 14 0.65 21.36 0.81
CA ALA A 14 1.87 20.59 0.68
C ALA A 14 2.37 20.56 -0.77
N GLU A 15 1.50 20.54 -1.78
CA GLU A 15 1.90 20.65 -3.20
C GLU A 15 2.63 21.96 -3.51
N GLU A 16 2.24 23.08 -2.89
CA GLU A 16 2.92 24.37 -3.06
C GLU A 16 4.35 24.36 -2.48
N ASN A 17 4.58 23.57 -1.44
CA ASN A 17 5.83 23.58 -0.66
C ASN A 17 6.75 22.39 -0.96
N GLU A 18 6.21 21.28 -1.46
CA GLU A 18 6.91 20.03 -1.76
C GLU A 18 6.92 19.81 -3.29
N GLY A 19 7.99 20.26 -3.97
CA GLY A 19 8.05 20.24 -5.44
C GLY A 19 7.80 18.89 -6.12
N TRP A 20 8.12 17.78 -5.43
CA TRP A 20 7.84 16.43 -5.89
C TRP A 20 6.35 16.08 -5.86
N ARG A 21 5.56 16.65 -4.94
CA ARG A 21 4.10 16.47 -4.89
C ARG A 21 3.41 17.21 -6.01
N ALA A 22 3.80 18.47 -6.25
CA ALA A 22 3.30 19.22 -7.39
C ALA A 22 3.65 18.53 -8.72
N PHE A 23 4.82 17.91 -8.81
CA PHE A 23 5.19 17.10 -9.96
C PHE A 23 4.24 15.92 -10.16
N MET A 24 3.97 15.14 -9.11
CA MET A 24 3.05 14.00 -9.18
C MET A 24 1.61 14.40 -9.49
N ALA A 25 1.11 15.50 -8.93
CA ALA A 25 -0.22 16.03 -9.26
C ALA A 25 -0.34 16.31 -10.77
N ARG A 26 0.65 17.01 -11.34
CA ARG A 26 0.69 17.27 -12.80
C ARG A 26 0.80 15.99 -13.63
N THR A 27 1.50 14.97 -13.13
CA THR A 27 1.57 13.66 -13.82
C THR A 27 0.19 13.03 -13.91
N TYR A 28 -0.61 13.06 -12.84
CA TYR A 28 -1.98 12.54 -12.86
C TYR A 28 -2.89 13.36 -13.77
N ASP A 29 -2.77 14.69 -13.75
CA ASP A 29 -3.53 15.54 -14.67
C ASP A 29 -3.20 15.20 -16.13
N ALA A 30 -1.92 15.01 -16.48
CA ALA A 30 -1.51 14.64 -17.83
C ALA A 30 -2.01 13.25 -18.26
N LEU A 31 -2.06 12.28 -17.35
CA LEU A 31 -2.62 10.95 -17.64
C LEU A 31 -4.14 11.01 -17.86
N ALA A 32 -4.83 11.93 -17.17
CA ALA A 32 -6.27 12.12 -17.31
C ALA A 32 -6.68 12.59 -18.72
N GLU A 33 -5.76 13.14 -19.50
CA GLU A 33 -5.98 13.56 -20.90
C GLU A 33 -6.07 12.37 -21.89
N ASN A 34 -5.88 11.12 -21.45
CA ASN A 34 -6.09 9.92 -22.27
C ASN A 34 -7.60 9.61 -22.44
N ILE A 35 -8.33 10.58 -23.03
CA ILE A 35 -9.79 10.58 -23.25
C ILE A 35 -10.20 9.61 -24.36
N GLU A 36 -9.38 9.52 -25.41
CA GLU A 36 -9.45 8.44 -26.38
C GLU A 36 -8.40 7.39 -25.95
N PRO A 37 -8.78 6.13 -25.66
CA PRO A 37 -7.90 5.18 -24.97
C PRO A 37 -6.78 4.67 -25.87
N VAL A 38 -5.74 5.49 -26.03
CA VAL A 38 -4.48 5.15 -26.71
C VAL A 38 -3.61 4.33 -25.76
N VAL A 39 -3.54 4.74 -24.49
CA VAL A 39 -2.90 3.97 -23.43
C VAL A 39 -3.93 3.05 -22.79
N LYS A 40 -3.67 1.75 -22.86
CA LYS A 40 -4.54 0.68 -22.33
C LYS A 40 -3.93 -0.04 -21.13
N GLU A 41 -2.60 0.02 -21.00
CA GLU A 41 -1.86 -0.58 -19.90
C GLU A 41 -0.92 0.48 -19.30
N LEU A 42 -0.94 0.63 -17.98
CA LEU A 42 -0.06 1.56 -17.25
C LEU A 42 0.59 0.82 -16.09
N GLU A 43 1.92 0.85 -16.08
CA GLU A 43 2.76 0.29 -15.02
C GLU A 43 3.64 1.40 -14.45
N ILE A 44 3.48 1.71 -13.16
CA ILE A 44 4.33 2.67 -12.45
C ILE A 44 4.99 1.96 -11.27
N LYS A 45 6.29 1.73 -11.41
CA LYS A 45 7.12 1.03 -10.43
C LYS A 45 7.82 2.02 -9.50
N GLN A 46 8.02 1.61 -8.25
CA GLN A 46 8.78 2.37 -7.23
C GLN A 46 8.21 3.77 -6.94
N LEU A 47 6.91 3.95 -7.13
CA LEU A 47 6.25 5.18 -6.77
C LEU A 47 6.13 5.27 -5.23
N VAL A 48 6.66 6.33 -4.63
CA VAL A 48 6.38 6.68 -3.23
C VAL A 48 5.05 7.43 -3.23
N PRO A 49 3.94 6.76 -2.88
CA PRO A 49 2.63 7.36 -2.98
C PRO A 49 2.40 8.17 -1.73
N LYS A 50 2.22 9.47 -1.94
CA LYS A 50 1.68 10.37 -0.93
C LYS A 50 0.52 11.08 -1.57
N GLU A 51 -0.45 11.41 -0.73
CA GLU A 51 -1.69 11.99 -1.21
C GLU A 51 -1.39 13.30 -1.96
N VAL A 52 -1.89 13.37 -3.19
CA VAL A 52 -1.87 14.55 -4.06
C VAL A 52 -3.24 14.70 -4.69
N SER A 53 -3.65 15.95 -4.88
CA SER A 53 -4.99 16.35 -5.27
C SER A 53 -5.40 15.76 -6.63
N GLY A 54 -4.46 15.69 -7.58
CA GLY A 54 -4.67 15.12 -8.92
C GLY A 54 -5.24 13.70 -8.92
N PHE A 55 -4.83 12.85 -7.95
CA PHE A 55 -5.29 11.47 -7.84
C PHE A 55 -6.80 11.34 -7.58
N THR A 56 -7.38 12.33 -6.90
CA THR A 56 -8.79 12.27 -6.49
C THR A 56 -9.74 12.88 -7.52
N THR A 57 -9.23 13.46 -8.60
CA THR A 57 -10.04 14.18 -9.59
C THR A 57 -10.96 13.23 -10.35
N PRO A 58 -12.18 13.68 -10.73
CA PRO A 58 -13.07 12.89 -11.57
C PRO A 58 -12.45 12.49 -12.92
N ALA A 59 -11.64 13.37 -13.50
CA ALA A 59 -10.97 13.13 -14.79
C ALA A 59 -9.96 11.97 -14.69
N PHE A 60 -9.08 11.99 -13.68
CA PHE A 60 -8.12 10.90 -13.48
C PHE A 60 -8.81 9.58 -13.14
N ARG A 61 -9.91 9.61 -12.36
CA ARG A 61 -10.75 8.42 -12.13
C ARG A 61 -11.38 7.89 -13.41
N GLY A 62 -11.80 8.78 -14.31
CA GLY A 62 -12.31 8.43 -15.63
C GLY A 62 -11.26 7.68 -16.45
N PHE A 63 -10.03 8.20 -16.50
CA PHE A 63 -8.88 7.53 -17.12
C PHE A 63 -8.61 6.14 -16.54
N LEU A 64 -8.56 5.99 -15.21
CA LEU A 64 -8.36 4.67 -14.61
C LEU A 64 -9.44 3.65 -15.01
N GLY A 65 -10.66 4.12 -15.28
CA GLY A 65 -11.76 3.30 -15.77
C GLY A 65 -11.62 2.84 -17.23
N THR A 66 -10.71 3.41 -18.02
CA THR A 66 -10.47 3.01 -19.42
C THR A 66 -9.32 2.02 -19.58
N LEU A 67 -8.49 1.83 -18.55
CA LEU A 67 -7.36 0.92 -18.59
C LEU A 67 -7.82 -0.55 -18.55
N GLU A 68 -7.23 -1.36 -19.43
CA GLU A 68 -7.40 -2.82 -19.43
C GLU A 68 -6.51 -3.46 -18.34
N ARG A 69 -5.36 -2.84 -18.02
CA ARG A 69 -4.47 -3.24 -16.94
C ARG A 69 -3.86 -2.02 -16.23
N PHE A 70 -3.96 -1.96 -14.91
CA PHE A 70 -3.35 -0.93 -14.08
C PHE A 70 -2.57 -1.55 -12.93
N GLU A 71 -1.29 -1.25 -12.84
CA GLU A 71 -0.41 -1.72 -11.77
C GLU A 71 0.28 -0.51 -11.12
N LEU A 72 -0.11 -0.24 -9.88
CA LEU A 72 0.44 0.84 -9.07
C LEU A 72 0.68 0.30 -7.66
N SER A 73 1.92 0.35 -7.21
CA SER A 73 2.23 0.03 -5.82
C SER A 73 1.56 1.09 -4.93
N TYR A 74 0.69 0.64 -4.01
CA TYR A 74 -0.13 1.37 -3.02
C TYR A 74 -1.44 2.06 -3.49
N PHE A 75 -2.52 1.30 -3.65
CA PHE A 75 -3.91 1.78 -3.50
C PHE A 75 -4.85 0.68 -2.96
N PHE A 76 -4.68 0.31 -1.70
CA PHE A 76 -5.38 -0.86 -1.13
C PHE A 76 -6.88 -0.63 -0.82
N ASN A 77 -7.32 0.62 -0.67
CA ASN A 77 -8.69 0.95 -0.26
C ASN A 77 -9.79 0.67 -1.31
N TYR A 78 -9.42 0.51 -2.57
CA TYR A 78 -10.38 0.34 -3.67
C TYR A 78 -10.51 -1.12 -4.14
N LEU A 79 -9.73 -2.03 -3.57
CA LEU A 79 -9.60 -3.43 -4.00
C LEU A 79 -10.61 -4.33 -3.29
N ARG A 80 -11.91 -4.23 -3.65
CA ARG A 80 -13.01 -4.88 -2.89
C ARG A 80 -13.27 -6.36 -3.21
N ASN A 81 -12.98 -6.80 -4.43
CA ASN A 81 -13.34 -8.15 -4.92
C ASN A 81 -12.12 -9.04 -5.21
N ILE A 82 -10.95 -8.68 -4.67
CA ILE A 82 -9.70 -9.39 -4.96
C ILE A 82 -9.60 -10.68 -4.14
N THR A 83 -9.21 -11.77 -4.81
CA THR A 83 -8.91 -13.08 -4.21
C THR A 83 -7.42 -13.37 -4.13
N GLU A 84 -6.59 -12.75 -4.98
CA GLU A 84 -5.14 -12.89 -5.01
C GLU A 84 -4.46 -11.52 -5.03
N PHE A 85 -3.53 -11.30 -4.10
CA PHE A 85 -2.80 -10.04 -3.97
C PHE A 85 -1.30 -10.28 -3.86
N SER A 86 -0.53 -9.57 -4.68
CA SER A 86 0.94 -9.60 -4.68
C SER A 86 1.49 -8.19 -4.49
N PHE A 87 2.51 -8.07 -3.64
CA PHE A 87 3.17 -6.79 -3.37
C PHE A 87 4.67 -6.99 -3.13
N THR A 88 5.47 -6.26 -3.91
CA THR A 88 6.94 -6.28 -3.81
C THR A 88 7.46 -4.86 -3.55
N ALA A 89 8.23 -4.70 -2.48
CA ALA A 89 8.95 -3.47 -2.18
C ALA A 89 10.38 -3.50 -2.72
N TYR A 90 11.07 -2.36 -2.71
CA TYR A 90 12.47 -2.28 -3.08
C TYR A 90 13.34 -2.88 -1.98
N SER A 91 14.23 -3.82 -2.32
CA SER A 91 15.07 -4.54 -1.35
C SER A 91 16.03 -3.65 -0.56
N GLY A 92 16.44 -2.50 -1.12
CA GLY A 92 17.29 -1.52 -0.43
C GLY A 92 16.53 -0.55 0.49
N CYS A 93 15.20 -0.54 0.45
CA CYS A 93 14.36 0.27 1.32
C CYS A 93 13.06 -0.50 1.67
N PRO A 94 13.16 -1.57 2.49
CA PRO A 94 12.00 -2.33 2.91
C PRO A 94 11.05 -1.46 3.74
N ILE A 95 9.76 -1.63 3.52
CA ILE A 95 8.70 -0.84 4.16
C ILE A 95 7.99 -1.62 5.26
N GLY A 96 7.24 -0.94 6.12
CA GLY A 96 6.43 -1.52 7.19
C GLY A 96 6.73 -0.93 8.57
N LEU A 97 7.97 -0.49 8.79
CA LEU A 97 8.36 0.10 10.07
C LEU A 97 8.09 1.61 10.13
N GLN A 98 8.22 2.16 11.34
CA GLN A 98 8.07 3.58 11.65
C GLN A 98 9.37 4.10 12.26
N GLY A 99 9.86 5.24 11.77
CA GLY A 99 11.07 5.86 12.27
C GLY A 99 11.57 6.96 11.34
N HIS A 100 12.78 7.46 11.59
CA HIS A 100 13.37 8.58 10.85
C HIS A 100 13.51 8.28 9.34
N ASP A 101 13.69 7.01 8.96
CA ASP A 101 13.89 6.56 7.58
C ASP A 101 13.02 5.35 7.21
N HIS A 102 11.84 5.23 7.85
CA HIS A 102 10.91 4.13 7.58
C HIS A 102 9.54 4.63 7.12
N SER A 103 8.98 3.90 6.17
CA SER A 103 7.63 4.11 5.63
C SER A 103 6.68 3.02 6.14
N ARG A 104 5.49 3.42 6.59
CA ARG A 104 4.44 2.50 7.04
C ARG A 104 3.85 1.70 5.88
N LEU A 105 3.37 0.50 6.18
CA LEU A 105 2.59 -0.29 5.25
C LEU A 105 1.12 0.15 5.32
N ALA A 106 0.54 0.57 4.19
CA ALA A 106 -0.84 1.10 4.15
C ALA A 106 -1.95 0.01 4.14
N LEU A 107 -1.65 -1.19 4.64
CA LEU A 107 -2.62 -2.29 4.72
C LEU A 107 -3.49 -2.16 5.98
N ASN A 108 -4.77 -2.52 5.89
CA ASN A 108 -5.65 -2.66 7.05
C ASN A 108 -6.60 -3.84 6.91
N ALA A 109 -7.07 -4.37 8.05
CA ALA A 109 -7.91 -5.56 8.12
C ALA A 109 -9.25 -5.49 7.38
N SER A 110 -9.72 -4.30 6.99
CA SER A 110 -11.03 -4.12 6.33
C SER A 110 -10.97 -4.15 4.81
N GLN A 111 -9.78 -4.00 4.23
CA GLN A 111 -9.51 -4.05 2.78
C GLN A 111 -9.50 -5.51 2.31
N MET A 112 -9.90 -5.80 1.05
CA MET A 112 -9.71 -7.12 0.43
C MET A 112 -10.34 -8.32 1.18
N ARG A 113 -11.57 -8.18 1.69
CA ARG A 113 -12.22 -9.19 2.56
C ARG A 113 -12.41 -10.59 1.96
N LEU A 114 -12.26 -10.74 0.64
CA LEU A 114 -12.38 -12.03 -0.06
C LEU A 114 -11.00 -12.67 -0.36
N LEU A 115 -9.93 -12.12 0.21
CA LEU A 115 -8.57 -12.52 -0.09
C LEU A 115 -8.28 -13.95 0.35
N LYS A 116 -7.78 -14.75 -0.59
CA LYS A 116 -7.37 -16.15 -0.39
C LYS A 116 -5.87 -16.32 -0.45
N CYS A 117 -5.20 -15.59 -1.34
CA CYS A 117 -3.76 -15.71 -1.55
C CYS A 117 -3.08 -14.35 -1.36
N VAL A 118 -2.06 -14.31 -0.51
CA VAL A 118 -1.22 -13.12 -0.31
C VAL A 118 0.24 -13.46 -0.57
N TYR A 119 0.91 -12.64 -1.38
CA TYR A 119 2.35 -12.67 -1.60
C TYR A 119 2.95 -11.32 -1.23
N LEU A 120 3.91 -11.33 -0.31
CA LEU A 120 4.62 -10.13 0.13
C LEU A 120 6.13 -10.34 -0.03
N GLU A 121 6.80 -9.34 -0.59
CA GLU A 121 8.23 -9.41 -0.85
C GLU A 121 8.99 -8.14 -0.43
N SER A 122 10.18 -8.33 0.14
CA SER A 122 11.07 -7.24 0.54
C SER A 122 10.43 -6.25 1.52
N ILE A 123 9.61 -6.75 2.46
CA ILE A 123 8.95 -5.92 3.49
C ILE A 123 9.39 -6.30 4.90
N PHE A 124 9.27 -5.36 5.84
CA PHE A 124 9.37 -5.66 7.26
C PHE A 124 8.05 -6.20 7.81
N VAL A 125 8.17 -7.18 8.70
CA VAL A 125 7.06 -7.56 9.58
C VAL A 125 6.70 -6.37 10.44
N CYS A 126 5.46 -5.93 10.32
CA CYS A 126 4.95 -4.71 10.94
C CYS A 126 3.54 -4.91 11.51
N PRO A 127 3.11 -4.05 12.45
CA PRO A 127 1.78 -4.14 13.05
C PRO A 127 0.66 -4.17 12.01
N GLU A 128 0.77 -3.34 10.96
CA GLU A 128 -0.23 -3.23 9.90
C GLU A 128 -0.35 -4.55 9.10
N MET A 129 0.76 -5.23 8.85
CA MET A 129 0.77 -6.56 8.24
C MET A 129 0.14 -7.61 9.16
N VAL A 130 0.45 -7.57 10.46
CA VAL A 130 -0.15 -8.49 11.45
C VAL A 130 -1.65 -8.31 11.48
N GLU A 131 -2.12 -7.08 11.63
CA GLU A 131 -3.54 -6.74 11.68
C GLU A 131 -4.25 -7.17 10.39
N PHE A 132 -3.64 -6.90 9.23
CA PHE A 132 -4.15 -7.33 7.93
C PHE A 132 -4.32 -8.85 7.86
N LEU A 133 -3.28 -9.63 8.19
CA LEU A 133 -3.35 -11.09 8.11
C LEU A 133 -4.32 -11.70 9.12
N VAL A 134 -4.34 -11.18 10.35
CA VAL A 134 -5.27 -11.58 11.41
C VAL A 134 -6.72 -11.23 11.04
N GLY A 135 -6.93 -10.14 10.31
CA GLY A 135 -8.23 -9.77 9.73
C GLY A 135 -8.75 -10.78 8.71
N HIS A 136 -7.85 -11.41 7.96
CA HIS A 136 -8.16 -12.31 6.84
C HIS A 136 -7.96 -13.79 7.14
N VAL A 137 -7.72 -14.15 8.40
CA VAL A 137 -7.44 -15.54 8.82
C VAL A 137 -8.54 -16.53 8.44
N GLY A 138 -9.80 -16.07 8.32
CA GLY A 138 -10.93 -16.92 7.93
C GLY A 138 -11.09 -17.14 6.42
N THR A 139 -10.37 -16.40 5.58
CA THR A 139 -10.46 -16.52 4.11
C THR A 139 -9.13 -16.88 3.45
N LEU A 140 -8.00 -16.60 4.11
CA LEU A 140 -6.66 -16.89 3.59
C LEU A 140 -6.40 -18.39 3.50
N GLU A 141 -6.07 -18.85 2.30
CA GLU A 141 -5.66 -20.22 1.97
C GLU A 141 -4.14 -20.32 1.75
N ARG A 142 -3.49 -19.24 1.29
CA ARG A 142 -2.05 -19.21 1.00
C ARG A 142 -1.41 -17.89 1.41
N ILE A 143 -0.28 -17.98 2.09
CA ILE A 143 0.57 -16.85 2.47
C ILE A 143 1.99 -17.14 1.98
N SER A 144 2.59 -16.21 1.25
CA SER A 144 3.97 -16.29 0.77
C SER A 144 4.75 -15.05 1.19
N PHE A 145 5.93 -15.27 1.76
CA PHE A 145 6.88 -14.22 2.12
C PHE A 145 8.18 -14.47 1.38
N GLN A 146 8.68 -13.47 0.67
CA GLN A 146 9.97 -13.52 -0.01
C GLN A 146 10.85 -12.35 0.45
N ASP A 147 12.06 -12.62 0.91
CA ASP A 147 12.97 -11.57 1.39
C ASP A 147 12.33 -10.61 2.41
N CYS A 148 11.44 -11.12 3.27
CA CYS A 148 10.80 -10.32 4.32
C CYS A 148 11.62 -10.37 5.61
N TYR A 149 11.64 -9.27 6.36
CA TYR A 149 12.55 -9.08 7.49
C TYR A 149 11.79 -8.85 8.80
N GLY A 150 12.26 -9.46 9.90
CA GLY A 150 11.77 -9.15 11.25
C GLY A 150 12.43 -7.89 11.79
N GLY A 151 11.72 -7.14 12.63
CA GLY A 151 12.31 -5.98 13.32
C GLY A 151 13.19 -6.41 14.50
N THR A 152 14.49 -6.14 14.42
CA THR A 152 15.43 -6.18 15.57
C THR A 152 16.31 -4.93 15.66
N ASP A 153 16.02 -3.92 14.83
CA ASP A 153 16.76 -2.68 14.77
C ASP A 153 16.59 -1.89 16.09
N LYS A 154 17.34 -0.83 16.35
CA LYS A 154 17.05 0.10 17.46
C LYS A 154 16.41 1.40 16.96
N SER A 155 16.39 1.60 15.65
CA SER A 155 15.93 2.82 14.98
C SER A 155 14.42 2.87 14.71
N ALA A 156 13.75 1.70 14.65
CA ALA A 156 12.31 1.61 14.38
C ALA A 156 11.47 1.56 15.67
N TYR A 157 10.36 2.31 15.70
CA TYR A 157 9.52 2.45 16.89
C TYR A 157 8.45 1.35 17.06
N ASN A 158 8.13 0.61 16.00
CA ASN A 158 7.01 -0.33 15.94
C ASN A 158 7.44 -1.76 15.56
N GLN A 159 8.64 -2.16 15.97
CA GLN A 159 9.23 -3.43 15.54
C GLN A 159 8.44 -4.63 16.04
N ILE A 160 8.32 -5.61 15.15
CA ILE A 160 7.67 -6.88 15.45
C ILE A 160 8.57 -8.02 15.00
N GLN A 161 8.64 -9.05 15.84
CA GLN A 161 9.29 -10.31 15.51
C GLN A 161 8.32 -11.26 14.80
N TRP A 162 8.86 -12.12 13.95
CA TRP A 162 8.09 -13.20 13.31
C TRP A 162 7.29 -14.06 14.29
N SER A 163 7.87 -14.32 15.47
CA SER A 163 7.20 -15.07 16.55
C SER A 163 5.87 -14.42 16.99
N ALA A 164 5.85 -13.08 17.12
CA ALA A 164 4.67 -12.34 17.52
C ALA A 164 3.59 -12.30 16.42
N LEU A 165 4.00 -12.21 15.14
CA LEU A 165 3.08 -12.32 14.00
C LEU A 165 2.34 -13.67 14.02
N PHE A 166 3.08 -14.76 14.09
CA PHE A 166 2.48 -16.10 14.06
C PHE A 166 1.72 -16.42 15.34
N ALA A 167 2.16 -15.94 16.51
CA ALA A 167 1.39 -16.04 17.74
C ALA A 167 0.01 -15.38 17.60
N ALA A 168 -0.05 -14.15 17.07
CA ALA A 168 -1.31 -13.43 16.86
C ALA A 168 -2.21 -14.12 15.83
N ALA A 169 -1.64 -14.66 14.75
CA ALA A 169 -2.40 -15.44 13.77
C ALA A 169 -2.98 -16.73 14.38
N PHE A 170 -2.18 -17.47 15.16
CA PHE A 170 -2.56 -18.74 15.79
C PHE A 170 -3.49 -18.60 17.01
N GLU A 171 -3.44 -17.50 17.75
CA GLU A 171 -4.41 -17.24 18.82
C GLU A 171 -5.83 -17.08 18.29
N LYS A 172 -6.01 -16.45 17.12
CA LYS A 172 -7.34 -16.38 16.48
C LYS A 172 -7.86 -17.75 16.02
N PHE A 173 -6.99 -18.68 15.61
CA PHE A 173 -7.39 -20.05 15.27
C PHE A 173 -7.87 -20.86 16.48
N ARG A 174 -7.55 -20.46 17.73
CA ARG A 174 -8.03 -21.14 18.96
C ARG A 174 -9.43 -20.73 19.41
N HIS A 175 -9.99 -19.66 18.83
CA HIS A 175 -11.31 -19.13 19.18
C HIS A 175 -12.39 -19.41 18.11
N PHE A 176 -12.08 -20.29 17.16
CA PHE A 176 -13.03 -20.97 16.27
C PHE A 176 -13.09 -22.44 16.63
#